data_AF-A0AA88LY98-F1
#
_entry.id   AF-A0AA88LY98-F1
#
_cell.length_a   1.000
_cell.length_b   1.000
_cell.length_c   1.000
_cell.angle_alpha   90.00
_cell.angle_beta   90.00
_cell.angle_gamma   90.00
#
_symmetry.space_group_name_H-M   'P 1'
#
loop_
_entity.id
_entity.type
_entity.pdbx_description
1 polymer ?
#
loop_
_entity_poly.entity_id
_entity_poly.type
_entity_poly.pdbx_seq_one_letter_code
_entity_poly.pdbx_strand_id
1 'polypeptide(L)'
;MGAVIVFDITDSSTLKAAEDWKKDLDSKVCLDSGRPIPAVLLANKCDVTGIDEGMVSSLDGFCSDSSFVGWFQTSAKNNINIDEAGALLVKHMMLCDTDLPDEEHHWDGIKVSRASRESQSQSLCCWRPRL
;
A
#
# COMPACT_ATOMS: atom_id res chain seq x y z
N MET A 1 4.73 0.89 -3.61
CA MET A 1 5.35 2.04 -2.86
C MET A 1 5.35 1.74 -1.36
N GLY A 2 6.11 2.46 -0.55
CA GLY A 2 6.10 2.31 0.91
C GLY A 2 6.93 3.38 1.62
N ALA A 3 6.83 3.42 2.94
CA ALA A 3 7.36 4.51 3.76
C ALA A 3 8.09 4.02 5.01
N VAL A 4 8.91 4.92 5.56
CA VAL A 4 9.55 4.76 6.86
C VAL A 4 9.13 5.95 7.71
N ILE A 5 8.66 5.70 8.92
CA ILE A 5 8.38 6.74 9.90
C ILE A 5 9.36 6.56 11.04
N VAL A 6 10.00 7.66 11.45
CA VAL A 6 11.09 7.62 12.42
C VAL A 6 10.73 8.49 13.61
N PHE A 7 10.99 7.99 14.80
CA PHE A 7 10.93 8.77 16.04
C PHE A 7 12.21 8.55 16.84
N ASP A 8 12.45 9.43 17.82
CA ASP A 8 13.58 9.33 18.74
C ASP A 8 13.16 8.51 19.96
N ILE A 9 13.83 7.37 20.18
CA ILE A 9 13.52 6.46 21.29
C ILE A 9 13.72 7.10 22.68
N THR A 10 14.45 8.21 22.75
CA THR A 10 14.70 8.96 23.99
C THR A 10 13.64 10.03 24.28
N ASP A 11 12.72 10.29 23.34
CA ASP A 11 11.73 11.35 23.44
C ASP A 11 10.33 10.84 23.05
N SER A 12 9.49 10.60 24.06
CA SER A 12 8.12 10.10 23.88
C SER A 12 7.21 11.07 23.11
N SER A 13 7.53 12.36 23.09
CA SER A 13 6.77 13.32 22.29
C SER A 13 6.92 13.05 20.78
N THR A 14 8.07 12.52 20.37
CA THR A 14 8.32 12.18 18.96
C THR A 14 7.57 10.93 18.52
N LEU A 15 7.26 9.99 19.44
CA LEU A 15 6.39 8.85 19.14
C LEU A 15 4.96 9.30 18.82
N LYS A 16 4.44 10.28 19.57
CA LYS A 16 3.13 10.89 19.26
C LYS A 16 3.15 11.58 17.89
N ALA A 17 4.21 12.32 17.58
CA ALA A 17 4.37 12.94 16.27
C ALA A 17 4.41 11.88 15.14
N ALA A 18 5.05 10.73 15.38
CA ALA A 18 5.07 9.63 14.41
C ALA A 18 3.67 9.06 14.14
N GLU A 19 2.78 9.03 15.13
CA GLU A 19 1.37 8.67 14.94
C GLU A 19 0.65 9.66 14.02
N ASP A 20 0.85 10.96 14.25
CA ASP A 20 0.26 12.02 13.42
C ASP A 20 0.79 11.95 11.98
N TRP A 21 2.09 11.67 11.81
CA TRP A 21 2.69 11.43 10.48
C TRP A 21 2.12 10.19 9.80
N LYS A 22 1.83 9.12 10.54
CA LYS A 22 1.20 7.92 9.98
C LYS A 22 -0.21 8.20 9.48
N LYS A 23 -1.01 8.94 10.26
CA LYS A 23 -2.35 9.36 9.85
C LYS A 23 -2.31 10.25 8.60
N ASP A 24 -1.37 11.18 8.56
CA ASP A 24 -1.19 12.05 7.40
C ASP A 24 -0.83 11.26 6.14
N LEU A 25 0.12 10.31 6.26
CA LEU A 25 0.53 9.39 5.20
C LEU A 25 -0.67 8.60 4.66
N ASP A 26 -1.41 7.93 5.55
CA ASP A 26 -2.53 7.08 5.17
C ASP A 26 -3.68 7.87 4.53
N SER A 27 -3.85 9.14 4.90
CA SER A 27 -4.88 10.01 4.33
C SER A 27 -4.56 10.51 2.91
N LYS A 28 -3.27 10.54 2.54
CA LYS A 28 -2.80 11.16 1.29
C LYS A 28 -2.29 10.16 0.28
N VAL A 29 -1.89 8.96 0.72
CA VAL A 29 -1.25 7.96 -0.12
C VAL A 29 -1.84 6.59 0.14
N CYS A 30 -2.38 5.99 -0.92
CA CYS A 30 -2.83 4.61 -0.92
C CYS A 30 -2.25 3.87 -2.14
N LEU A 31 -2.24 2.55 -2.05
CA LEU A 31 -2.01 1.67 -3.19
C LEU A 31 -3.22 1.72 -4.15
N ASP A 32 -3.04 1.23 -5.37
CA ASP A 32 -4.14 1.16 -6.36
C ASP A 32 -5.33 0.31 -5.88
N SER A 33 -5.08 -0.62 -4.95
CA SER A 33 -6.11 -1.40 -4.25
C SER A 33 -6.90 -0.62 -3.20
N GLY A 34 -6.59 0.67 -2.98
CA GLY A 34 -7.20 1.52 -1.96
C GLY A 34 -6.68 1.27 -0.54
N ARG A 35 -5.77 0.32 -0.34
CA ARG A 35 -5.12 0.05 0.96
C ARG A 35 -4.01 1.06 1.25
N PRO A 36 -3.71 1.36 2.53
CA PRO A 36 -2.54 2.15 2.90
C PRO A 36 -1.24 1.50 2.40
N ILE A 37 -0.24 2.30 2.07
CA ILE A 37 1.07 1.78 1.68
C ILE A 37 1.79 1.13 2.87
N PRO A 38 2.61 0.08 2.66
CA PRO A 38 3.41 -0.51 3.73
C PRO A 38 4.33 0.53 4.37
N ALA A 39 4.29 0.62 5.69
CA ALA A 39 5.11 1.53 6.48
C ALA A 39 5.79 0.80 7.64
N VAL A 40 7.06 1.11 7.89
CA VAL A 40 7.86 0.58 9.01
C VAL A 40 8.18 1.71 9.99
N LEU A 41 8.02 1.46 11.29
CA LEU A 41 8.36 2.42 12.35
C LEU A 41 9.79 2.19 12.85
N LEU A 42 10.61 3.24 12.89
CA LEU A 42 11.96 3.18 13.44
C LEU A 42 12.06 3.97 14.74
N ALA A 43 12.35 3.25 15.82
CA ALA A 43 12.74 3.83 17.10
C ALA A 43 14.24 4.13 17.07
N ASN A 44 14.61 5.31 16.56
CA ASN A 44 16.00 5.68 16.30
C ASN A 44 16.72 6.16 17.57
N LYS A 45 18.07 6.16 17.52
CA LYS A 45 18.99 6.50 18.62
C LYS A 45 19.02 5.48 19.75
N CYS A 46 18.84 4.19 19.45
CA CYS A 46 18.95 3.12 20.44
C CYS A 46 20.36 2.96 21.04
N ASP A 47 21.37 3.69 20.55
CA ASP A 47 22.71 3.76 21.13
C ASP A 47 22.81 4.67 22.37
N VAL A 48 21.79 5.48 22.65
CA VAL A 48 21.77 6.36 23.82
C VAL A 48 21.42 5.56 25.08
N THR A 49 22.08 5.85 26.20
CA THR A 49 21.80 5.21 27.49
C THR A 49 20.57 5.81 28.16
N GLY A 50 19.84 5.01 28.94
CA GLY A 50 18.68 5.48 29.70
C GLY A 50 17.38 5.50 28.88
N ILE A 51 17.29 4.62 27.89
CA ILE A 51 16.05 4.37 27.13
C ILE A 51 14.99 3.84 28.09
N ASP A 52 13.78 4.37 27.96
CA ASP A 52 12.63 3.89 28.72
C ASP A 52 12.17 2.52 28.18
N GLU A 53 12.42 1.46 28.93
CA GLU A 53 11.97 0.10 28.58
C GLU A 53 10.45 -0.02 28.50
N GLY A 54 9.72 0.82 29.25
CA GLY A 54 8.26 0.90 29.18
C GLY A 54 7.78 1.39 27.82
N MET A 55 8.48 2.36 27.23
CA MET A 55 8.22 2.81 25.87
C MET A 55 8.42 1.68 24.88
N VAL A 56 9.58 0.99 24.92
CA VAL A 56 9.90 -0.10 23.99
C VAL A 56 8.85 -1.21 24.05
N SER A 57 8.41 -1.57 25.26
CA SER A 57 7.39 -2.59 25.48
C SER A 57 6.02 -2.21 24.91
N SER A 58 5.73 -0.92 24.78
CA SER A 58 4.46 -0.42 24.22
C SER A 58 4.45 -0.31 22.68
N LEU A 59 5.62 -0.40 22.03
CA LEU A 59 5.72 -0.24 20.57
C LEU A 59 5.01 -1.34 19.78
N ASP A 60 4.90 -2.54 20.33
CA ASP A 60 4.20 -3.65 19.68
C ASP A 60 2.69 -3.36 19.52
N GLY A 61 2.07 -2.87 20.61
CA GLY A 61 0.68 -2.40 20.60
C GLY A 61 0.50 -1.18 19.69
N PHE A 62 1.39 -0.19 19.80
CA PHE A 62 1.35 1.00 18.95
C PHE A 62 1.41 0.67 17.44
N CYS A 63 2.27 -0.28 17.06
CA CYS A 63 2.41 -0.70 15.68
C CYS A 63 1.19 -1.45 15.15
N SER A 64 0.61 -2.31 15.99
CA SER A 64 -0.62 -3.03 15.68
C SER A 64 -1.79 -2.07 15.48
N ASP A 65 -1.95 -1.09 16.38
CA ASP A 65 -3.04 -0.11 16.34
C ASP A 65 -2.92 0.87 15.16
N SER A 66 -1.69 1.28 14.82
CA SER A 66 -1.42 2.26 13.76
C SER A 66 -1.16 1.64 12.38
N SER A 67 -1.41 0.34 12.23
CA SER A 67 -1.22 -0.41 10.95
C SER A 67 0.19 -0.26 10.36
N PHE A 68 1.22 -0.34 11.20
CA PHE A 68 2.59 -0.51 10.75
C PHE A 68 2.85 -1.98 10.40
N VAL A 69 3.69 -2.19 9.39
CA VAL A 69 4.16 -3.53 8.99
C VAL A 69 5.05 -4.16 10.06
N GLY A 70 5.76 -3.32 10.80
CA GLY A 70 6.64 -3.72 11.89
C GLY A 70 7.45 -2.53 12.39
N TRP A 71 8.27 -2.77 13.40
CA TRP A 71 9.14 -1.76 13.98
C TRP A 71 10.52 -2.29 14.32
N PHE A 72 11.50 -1.38 14.35
CA PHE A 72 12.87 -1.69 14.71
C PHE A 72 13.46 -0.61 15.62
N GLN A 73 14.20 -1.03 16.64
CA GLN A 73 15.13 -0.13 17.31
C GLN A 73 16.33 0.08 16.39
N THR A 74 16.62 1.33 16.04
CA THR A 74 17.70 1.65 15.10
C THR A 74 18.69 2.62 15.71
N SER A 75 19.93 2.54 15.24
CA SER A 75 20.92 3.59 15.46
C SER A 75 21.55 3.92 14.12
N ALA A 76 21.19 5.08 13.58
CA ALA A 76 21.84 5.60 12.39
C ALA A 76 23.36 5.83 12.61
N LYS A 77 23.78 6.10 13.86
CA LYS A 77 25.17 6.31 14.22
C LYS A 77 25.99 5.02 14.19
N ASN A 78 25.40 3.93 14.69
CA ASN A 78 26.07 2.65 14.83
C ASN A 78 25.68 1.63 13.75
N ASN A 79 24.88 2.05 12.77
CA ASN A 79 24.30 1.20 11.73
C ASN A 79 23.58 -0.04 12.29
N ILE A 80 22.74 0.17 13.32
CA ILE A 80 21.97 -0.91 13.95
C ILE A 80 20.59 -0.99 13.31
N ASN A 81 20.21 -2.18 12.84
CA ASN A 81 18.90 -2.53 12.27
C ASN A 81 18.43 -1.71 11.06
N ILE A 82 19.34 -0.97 10.40
CA ILE A 82 19.00 -0.15 9.22
C ILE A 82 18.69 -1.07 8.03
N ASP A 83 19.55 -2.07 7.80
CA ASP A 83 19.43 -3.00 6.68
C ASP A 83 18.22 -3.94 6.86
N GLU A 84 18.01 -4.44 8.08
CA GLU A 84 16.88 -5.30 8.45
C GLU A 84 15.54 -4.60 8.27
N ALA A 85 15.46 -3.33 8.69
CA ALA A 85 14.26 -2.52 8.51
C ALA A 85 13.96 -2.26 7.02
N GLY A 86 14.99 -1.92 6.25
CA GLY A 86 14.87 -1.73 4.80
C GLY A 86 14.43 -3.02 4.10
N ALA A 87 15.02 -4.15 4.46
CA ALA A 87 14.68 -5.46 3.91
C ALA A 87 13.23 -5.86 4.21
N LEU A 88 12.73 -5.61 5.43
CA LEU A 88 11.32 -5.86 5.76
C LEU A 88 10.39 -5.00 4.90
N LEU A 89 10.70 -3.71 4.77
CA LEU A 89 9.88 -2.79 3.97
C LEU A 89 9.82 -3.23 2.51
N VAL A 90 10.99 -3.51 1.90
CA VAL A 90 11.06 -3.95 0.50
C VAL A 90 10.31 -5.26 0.31
N LYS A 91 10.45 -6.22 1.23
CA LYS A 91 9.68 -7.47 1.19
C LYS A 91 8.18 -7.21 1.13
N HIS A 92 7.66 -6.30 1.96
CA HIS A 92 6.23 -5.97 1.97
C HIS A 92 5.78 -5.19 0.74
N MET A 93 6.62 -4.29 0.21
CA MET A 93 6.34 -3.62 -1.06
C MET A 93 6.15 -4.63 -2.20
N MET A 94 7.03 -5.63 -2.31
CA MET A 94 6.94 -6.66 -3.35
C MET A 94 5.67 -7.49 -3.25
N LEU A 95 5.22 -7.80 -2.02
CA LEU A 95 3.98 -8.54 -1.79
C LEU A 95 2.75 -7.72 -2.20
N CYS A 96 2.76 -6.40 -1.95
CA CYS A 96 1.68 -5.52 -2.36
C CYS A 96 1.57 -5.37 -3.89
N ASP A 97 2.71 -5.41 -4.60
CA ASP A 97 2.73 -5.31 -6.06
C ASP A 97 2.26 -6.62 -6.74
N THR A 98 2.35 -7.77 -6.04
CA THR A 98 1.87 -9.06 -6.54
C THR A 98 0.38 -9.31 -6.34
N ASP A 99 -0.32 -8.50 -5.53
CA ASP A 99 -1.78 -8.56 -5.32
C ASP A 99 -2.59 -7.97 -6.51
N LEU A 100 -2.09 -8.09 -7.74
CA LEU A 100 -2.91 -7.83 -8.92
C LEU A 100 -3.99 -8.93 -8.97
N PRO A 101 -5.29 -8.60 -9.08
CA PRO A 101 -6.25 -9.62 -9.44
C PRO A 101 -5.76 -10.28 -10.73
N ASP A 102 -5.85 -11.60 -10.82
CA ASP A 102 -5.92 -12.27 -12.11
C ASP A 102 -7.02 -11.56 -12.89
N GLU A 103 -6.63 -10.58 -13.71
CA GLU A 103 -7.47 -10.10 -14.78
C GLU A 103 -7.72 -11.35 -15.62
N GLU A 104 -8.87 -11.98 -15.39
CA GLU A 104 -9.49 -12.84 -16.38
C GLU A 104 -9.33 -12.10 -17.69
N HIS A 105 -8.48 -12.64 -18.55
CA HIS A 105 -8.29 -12.15 -19.90
C HIS A 105 -9.62 -12.36 -20.61
N HIS A 106 -10.60 -11.49 -20.36
CA HIS A 106 -11.73 -11.27 -21.25
C HIS A 106 -11.14 -10.53 -22.43
N TRP A 107 -10.48 -11.30 -23.29
CA TRP A 107 -10.24 -10.90 -24.65
C TRP A 107 -11.61 -10.61 -25.25
N ASP A 108 -12.00 -9.33 -25.24
CA ASP A 108 -13.12 -8.82 -26.02
C ASP A 108 -12.77 -9.05 -27.48
N GLY A 109 -13.07 -10.27 -27.93
CA GLY A 109 -12.95 -10.67 -29.30
C GLY A 109 -13.88 -9.78 -30.12
N ILE A 110 -13.29 -8.78 -30.77
CA ILE A 110 -13.95 -8.01 -31.82
C ILE A 110 -14.49 -9.03 -32.83
N LYS A 111 -15.81 -9.26 -32.78
CA LYS A 111 -16.51 -10.06 -33.79
C LYS A 111 -16.55 -9.25 -35.08
N VAL A 112 -15.54 -9.45 -35.92
CA VAL A 112 -15.58 -9.03 -37.31
C VAL A 112 -16.58 -9.93 -38.02
N SER A 113 -17.83 -9.48 -38.11
CA SER A 113 -18.83 -10.10 -38.98
C SER A 113 -18.38 -9.89 -40.43
N ARG A 114 -17.81 -10.95 -41.02
CA ARG A 114 -17.62 -11.04 -42.48
C ARG A 114 -19.00 -10.97 -43.12
N ALA A 115 -19.30 -9.85 -43.78
CA ALA A 115 -20.39 -9.76 -44.72
C ALA A 115 -20.23 -10.87 -45.77
N SER A 116 -21.15 -11.83 -45.77
CA SER A 116 -21.31 -12.80 -46.84
C SER A 116 -22.77 -12.81 -47.23
N ARG A 117 -23.04 -11.93 -48.20
CA ARG A 117 -24.02 -11.99 -49.29
C ARG A 117 -25.32 -12.71 -49.01
N GLU A 118 -26.38 -11.90 -49.06
CA GLU A 118 -27.79 -12.23 -49.17
C GLU A 118 -28.07 -13.39 -50.13
N SER A 119 -28.98 -14.28 -49.71
CA SER A 119 -29.90 -14.94 -50.62
C SER A 119 -31.23 -15.23 -49.92
N GLN A 120 -32.22 -14.42 -50.31
CA GLN A 120 -33.66 -14.69 -50.40
C GLN A 120 -34.45 -14.96 -49.11
N SER A 121 -35.22 -13.97 -48.68
CA SER A 121 -36.68 -14.12 -48.68
C SER A 121 -37.37 -12.76 -48.79
N GLN A 122 -38.57 -12.79 -49.35
CA GLN A 122 -39.25 -11.73 -50.06
C GLN A 122 -39.71 -10.54 -49.20
N SER A 123 -39.75 -9.40 -49.89
CA SER A 123 -40.45 -8.14 -49.63
C SER A 123 -41.75 -8.25 -48.81
N LEU A 124 -41.97 -7.30 -47.90
CA LEU A 124 -43.03 -6.27 -47.99
C LEU A 124 -43.12 -5.44 -46.69
N CYS A 125 -42.78 -4.15 -46.83
CA CYS A 125 -43.52 -2.98 -46.32
C CYS A 125 -43.41 -2.51 -44.85
N CYS A 126 -42.92 -1.25 -44.76
CA CYS A 126 -43.42 -0.08 -44.00
C CYS A 126 -43.19 -0.09 -42.48
N TRP A 127 -42.77 0.99 -41.82
CA TRP A 127 -43.45 2.29 -41.74
C TRP A 127 -42.51 3.48 -41.44
N ARG A 128 -42.88 4.65 -41.98
CA ARG A 128 -42.26 5.98 -41.80
C ARG A 128 -42.42 6.56 -40.38
N PRO A 129 -41.59 7.54 -39.98
CA PRO A 129 -41.75 8.28 -38.72
C PRO A 129 -42.69 9.51 -38.85
N ARG A 130 -43.42 9.80 -37.77
CA ARG A 130 -43.94 11.11 -37.32
C ARG A 130 -43.26 11.34 -35.96
N LEU A 131 -42.70 12.48 -35.58
CA LEU A 131 -42.69 13.87 -36.07
C LEU A 131 -41.26 14.41 -35.94
#